data_AF-A0A7X7QMU4-F1
#
_entry.id   AF-A0A7X7QMU4-F1
#
_cell.length_a   1.000
_cell.length_b   1.000
_cell.length_c   1.000
_cell.angle_alpha   90.00
_cell.angle_beta   90.00
_cell.angle_gamma   90.00
#
_symmetry.space_group_name_H-M   'P 1'
#
loop_
_entity.id
_entity.type
_entity.pdbx_description
1 polymer ?
#
loop_
_entity_poly.entity_id
_entity_poly.type
_entity_poly.pdbx_seq_one_letter_code
_entity_poly.pdbx_strand_id
1 'polypeptide(L)'
;MTARARTETHESTAVGIATKTFRVMVFGKVGCDKCAMLNRRLDRLFAEEAWQDFEKQYCDIETEEGLIAFCRAQCVNPSRIPALLVTRRQPDGSYAPLTSRCAGTADDVCGRSRLYQFLGLQTDYSDAGHGLITPAMIEAVLQEARGA
;
A
#
# COMPACT_ATOMS: atom_id res chain seq x y z
N MET A 1 2.67 -36.62 -47.66
CA MET A 1 1.81 -36.14 -46.56
C MET A 1 2.72 -35.71 -45.43
N THR A 2 3.02 -34.42 -45.35
CA THR A 2 4.00 -33.87 -44.40
C THR A 2 3.30 -32.76 -43.63
N ALA A 3 2.86 -33.05 -42.41
CA ALA A 3 2.26 -32.06 -41.53
C ALA A 3 3.37 -31.20 -40.92
N ARG A 4 3.39 -29.90 -41.25
CA ARG A 4 4.21 -28.89 -40.58
C ARG A 4 3.55 -28.53 -39.25
N ALA A 5 4.19 -28.90 -38.14
CA ALA A 5 3.83 -28.40 -36.82
C ALA A 5 4.12 -26.90 -36.77
N ARG A 6 3.07 -26.10 -36.50
CA ARG A 6 3.21 -24.69 -36.15
C ARG A 6 3.61 -24.62 -34.69
N THR A 7 4.84 -24.23 -34.42
CA THR A 7 5.25 -23.74 -33.11
C THR A 7 4.66 -22.34 -32.92
N GLU A 8 3.58 -22.26 -32.17
CA GLU A 8 3.05 -21.01 -31.65
C GLU A 8 3.92 -20.60 -30.45
N THR A 9 4.87 -19.71 -30.70
CA THR A 9 5.54 -18.95 -29.64
C THR A 9 4.51 -17.99 -29.05
N HIS A 10 3.99 -18.34 -27.87
CA HIS A 10 3.29 -17.39 -27.01
C HIS A 10 4.31 -16.37 -26.47
N GLU A 11 4.49 -15.30 -27.24
CA GLU A 11 5.17 -14.09 -26.80
C GLU A 11 4.26 -13.42 -25.76
N SER A 12 4.52 -13.74 -24.50
CA SER A 12 3.87 -13.15 -23.34
C SER A 12 4.15 -11.65 -23.36
N THR A 13 3.14 -10.87 -23.75
CA THR A 13 3.18 -9.42 -23.77
C THR A 13 3.16 -8.94 -22.33
N ALA A 14 4.35 -8.78 -21.74
CA ALA A 14 4.50 -8.06 -20.49
C ALA A 14 4.07 -6.61 -20.74
N VAL A 15 2.83 -6.29 -20.35
CA VAL A 15 2.36 -4.91 -20.20
C VAL A 15 3.36 -4.24 -19.27
N GLY A 16 4.18 -3.35 -19.81
CA GLY A 16 5.18 -2.61 -19.06
C GLY A 16 4.49 -1.72 -18.04
N ILE A 17 4.30 -2.22 -16.81
CA ILE A 17 3.91 -1.40 -15.67
C ILE A 17 5.08 -0.46 -15.45
N ALA A 18 4.89 0.83 -15.78
CA ALA A 18 5.84 1.87 -15.43
C ALA A 18 6.05 1.82 -13.91
N THR A 19 7.20 1.32 -13.47
CA THR A 19 7.50 1.14 -12.05
C THR A 19 7.62 2.50 -11.38
N LYS A 20 6.75 2.76 -10.40
CA LYS A 20 6.67 4.04 -9.69
C LYS A 20 7.70 4.13 -8.56
N THR A 21 8.09 5.33 -8.16
CA THR A 21 9.07 5.57 -7.09
C THR A 21 8.63 4.96 -5.76
N PHE A 22 7.35 5.10 -5.45
CA PHE A 22 6.75 4.63 -4.21
C PHE A 22 5.65 3.61 -4.48
N ARG A 23 5.52 2.64 -3.58
CA ARG A 23 4.41 1.68 -3.58
C ARG A 23 3.73 1.69 -2.22
N VAL A 24 2.43 1.94 -2.23
CA VAL A 24 1.55 1.83 -1.07
C VAL A 24 1.01 0.42 -0.99
N MET A 25 1.49 -0.36 -0.04
CA MET A 25 0.94 -1.66 0.29
C MET A 25 -0.33 -1.46 1.13
N VAL A 26 -1.47 -1.97 0.66
CA VAL A 26 -2.76 -1.86 1.35
C VAL A 26 -3.16 -3.23 1.87
N PHE A 27 -3.16 -3.39 3.18
CA PHE A 27 -3.55 -4.63 3.84
C PHE A 27 -5.04 -4.60 4.16
N GLY A 28 -5.75 -5.63 3.74
CA GLY A 28 -7.18 -5.78 4.00
C GLY A 28 -7.63 -7.22 3.77
N LYS A 29 -8.95 -7.41 3.76
CA LYS A 29 -9.57 -8.69 3.45
C LYS A 29 -10.78 -8.51 2.53
N VAL A 30 -11.21 -9.58 1.88
CA VAL A 30 -12.40 -9.57 1.01
C VAL A 30 -13.66 -9.26 1.82
N GLY A 31 -14.62 -8.56 1.21
CA GLY A 31 -15.89 -8.20 1.86
C GLY A 31 -15.79 -7.12 2.95
N CYS A 32 -14.65 -6.43 3.05
CA CYS A 32 -14.42 -5.36 4.03
C CYS A 32 -14.79 -3.97 3.46
N ASP A 33 -15.89 -3.37 3.93
CA ASP A 33 -16.35 -2.04 3.48
C ASP A 33 -15.31 -0.93 3.71
N LYS A 34 -14.62 -0.98 4.85
CA LYS A 34 -13.55 -0.01 5.18
C LYS A 34 -12.37 -0.15 4.23
N CYS A 35 -12.04 -1.38 3.83
CA CYS A 35 -10.98 -1.68 2.88
C CYS A 35 -11.36 -1.16 1.48
N ALA A 36 -12.62 -1.36 1.06
CA ALA A 36 -13.15 -0.79 -0.17
C ALA A 36 -13.12 0.75 -0.15
N MET A 37 -13.49 1.37 0.98
CA MET A 37 -13.42 2.82 1.16
C MET A 37 -11.99 3.36 1.06
N LEU A 38 -11.02 2.75 1.75
CA LEU A 38 -9.61 3.14 1.66
C LEU A 38 -9.08 3.03 0.23
N ASN A 39 -9.38 1.92 -0.45
CA ASN A 39 -8.98 1.71 -1.84
C ASN A 39 -9.55 2.80 -2.76
N ARG A 40 -10.84 3.14 -2.64
CA ARG A 40 -11.45 4.22 -3.44
C ARG A 40 -10.80 5.59 -3.19
N ARG A 41 -10.36 5.86 -1.95
CA ARG A 41 -9.65 7.10 -1.61
C ARG A 41 -8.28 7.15 -2.29
N LEU A 42 -7.53 6.06 -2.23
CA LEU A 42 -6.24 5.94 -2.91
C LEU A 42 -6.39 6.02 -4.44
N ASP A 43 -7.40 5.36 -5.01
CA ASP A 43 -7.64 5.37 -6.46
C ASP A 43 -7.96 6.76 -6.97
N ARG A 44 -8.76 7.53 -6.22
CA ARG A 44 -9.04 8.93 -6.55
C ARG A 44 -7.77 9.77 -6.51
N LEU A 45 -6.98 9.62 -5.46
CA LEU A 45 -5.75 10.40 -5.28
C LEU A 45 -4.74 10.08 -6.39
N PHE A 46 -4.56 8.80 -6.71
CA PHE A 46 -3.60 8.33 -7.72
C PHE A 46 -4.08 8.54 -9.16
N ALA A 47 -5.31 9.03 -9.38
CA ALA A 47 -5.76 9.48 -10.68
C ALA A 47 -5.25 10.90 -11.01
N GLU A 48 -4.83 11.68 -10.02
CA GLU A 48 -4.31 13.03 -10.23
C GLU A 48 -2.83 12.98 -10.69
N GLU A 49 -2.43 13.90 -11.58
CA GLU A 49 -1.05 13.98 -12.10
C GLU A 49 -0.03 14.16 -10.98
N ALA A 50 -0.41 14.91 -9.94
CA ALA A 50 0.43 15.20 -8.79
C ALA A 50 0.85 13.96 -8.00
N TRP A 51 0.20 12.79 -8.18
CA TRP A 51 0.48 11.55 -7.42
C TRP A 51 0.96 10.39 -8.28
N GLN A 52 1.38 10.66 -9.52
CA GLN A 52 1.83 9.63 -10.46
C GLN A 52 3.18 8.98 -10.10
N ASP A 53 3.86 9.41 -9.05
CA ASP A 53 5.05 8.78 -8.46
C ASP A 53 4.69 7.64 -7.48
N PHE A 54 3.40 7.43 -7.20
CA PHE A 54 2.88 6.35 -6.37
C PHE A 54 2.13 5.29 -7.19
N GLU A 55 2.25 4.04 -6.77
CA GLU A 55 1.34 2.94 -7.12
C GLU A 55 0.78 2.29 -5.86
N LYS A 56 -0.34 1.55 -5.98
CA LYS A 56 -0.84 0.72 -4.88
C LYS A 56 -0.67 -0.76 -5.19
N GLN A 57 -0.45 -1.55 -4.14
CA GLN A 57 -0.56 -3.00 -4.16
C GLN A 57 -1.51 -3.43 -3.05
N TYR A 58 -2.61 -4.08 -3.41
CA TYR A 58 -3.51 -4.67 -2.41
C TYR A 58 -2.97 -6.02 -1.94
N CYS A 59 -2.93 -6.21 -0.63
CA CYS A 59 -2.49 -7.42 0.04
C CYS A 59 -3.66 -8.00 0.83
N ASP A 60 -4.30 -9.03 0.28
CA ASP A 60 -5.36 -9.75 0.97
C ASP A 60 -4.77 -10.66 2.05
N ILE A 61 -4.99 -10.32 3.32
CA ILE A 61 -4.41 -11.05 4.45
C ILE A 61 -4.98 -12.47 4.61
N GLU A 62 -6.06 -12.80 3.89
CA GLU A 62 -6.65 -14.14 3.88
C GLU A 62 -5.95 -15.06 2.85
N THR A 63 -5.03 -14.52 2.03
CA THR A 63 -4.16 -15.28 1.12
C THR A 63 -2.78 -15.49 1.74
N GLU A 64 -2.06 -16.54 1.30
CA GLU A 64 -0.70 -16.81 1.78
C GLU A 64 0.24 -15.64 1.48
N GLU A 65 0.23 -15.13 0.25
CA GLU A 65 1.09 -14.03 -0.18
C GLU A 65 0.80 -12.74 0.58
N GLY A 66 -0.48 -12.42 0.79
CA GLY A 66 -0.88 -11.24 1.55
C GLY A 66 -0.58 -11.36 3.03
N LEU A 67 -0.71 -12.56 3.62
CA LEU A 67 -0.31 -12.82 5.00
C LEU A 67 1.21 -12.71 5.19
N ILE A 68 2.01 -13.25 4.26
CA ILE A 68 3.47 -13.10 4.26
C ILE A 68 3.85 -11.62 4.17
N ALA A 69 3.24 -10.87 3.25
CA ALA A 69 3.47 -9.44 3.10
C ALA A 69 3.11 -8.66 4.37
N PHE A 70 1.98 -9.02 5.01
CA PHE A 70 1.53 -8.45 6.27
C PHE A 70 2.51 -8.73 7.42
N CYS A 71 2.96 -9.97 7.58
CA CYS A 71 3.95 -10.33 8.60
C CYS A 71 5.28 -9.58 8.40
N ARG A 72 5.72 -9.42 7.14
CA ARG A 72 6.94 -8.66 6.81
C ARG A 72 6.82 -7.17 7.11
N ALA A 73 5.61 -6.62 7.09
CA ALA A 73 5.36 -5.24 7.48
C ALA A 73 5.68 -4.98 8.96
N GLN A 74 5.72 -6.02 9.82
CA GLN A 74 6.18 -6.01 11.22
C GLN A 74 5.46 -5.03 12.17
N CYS A 75 4.55 -4.19 11.69
CA CYS A 75 3.94 -3.11 12.46
C CYS A 75 2.40 -3.06 12.39
N VAL A 76 1.78 -3.91 11.57
CA VAL A 76 0.32 -3.90 11.38
C VAL A 76 -0.33 -4.87 12.36
N ASN A 77 -1.31 -4.39 13.12
CA ASN A 77 -2.14 -5.25 13.98
C ASN A 77 -3.28 -5.87 13.14
N PRO A 78 -3.46 -7.20 13.13
CA PRO A 78 -4.53 -7.85 12.34
C PRO A 78 -5.93 -7.34 12.68
N SER A 79 -6.15 -6.93 13.93
CA SER A 79 -7.41 -6.34 14.40
C SER A 79 -7.57 -4.87 14.00
N ARG A 80 -6.61 -4.28 13.28
CA ARG A 80 -6.59 -2.88 12.84
C ARG A 80 -6.54 -2.72 11.32
N ILE A 81 -6.94 -3.74 10.56
CA ILE A 81 -7.13 -3.60 9.10
C ILE A 81 -8.46 -2.86 8.78
N PRO A 82 -8.54 -2.11 7.66
CA PRO A 82 -7.49 -1.90 6.68
C PRO A 82 -6.31 -1.08 7.22
N ALA A 83 -5.14 -1.33 6.67
CA ALA A 83 -3.92 -0.59 6.96
C ALA A 83 -3.15 -0.33 5.65
N LEU A 84 -2.27 0.66 5.65
CA LEU A 84 -1.36 0.92 4.55
C LEU A 84 0.06 1.12 5.04
N LEU A 85 1.02 0.70 4.22
CA LEU A 85 2.45 0.89 4.43
C LEU A 85 3.05 1.49 3.16
N VAL A 86 3.88 2.53 3.31
CA VAL A 86 4.59 3.14 2.18
C VAL A 86 5.96 2.50 2.05
N THR A 87 6.26 2.07 0.83
CA THR A 87 7.55 1.50 0.46
C THR A 87 8.18 2.33 -0.66
N ARG A 88 9.51 2.32 -0.75
CA ARG A 88 10.27 3.01 -1.79
C ARG A 88 11.03 1.99 -2.63
N ARG A 89 11.02 2.20 -3.94
CA ARG A 89 11.80 1.40 -4.89
C ARG A 89 13.29 1.57 -4.62
N GLN A 90 13.99 0.45 -4.55
CA GLN A 90 15.43 0.37 -4.36
C GLN A 90 16.14 0.27 -5.73
N PRO A 91 17.47 0.52 -5.79
CA PRO A 91 18.24 0.40 -7.03
C PRO A 91 18.18 -0.98 -7.69
N ASP A 92 18.01 -2.03 -6.88
CA ASP A 92 17.83 -3.42 -7.35
C ASP A 92 16.41 -3.71 -7.88
N GLY A 93 15.52 -2.72 -7.84
CA GLY A 93 14.13 -2.82 -8.28
C GLY A 93 13.16 -3.35 -7.23
N SER A 94 13.63 -3.79 -6.06
CA SER A 94 12.79 -4.20 -4.94
C SER A 94 12.12 -3.00 -4.26
N TYR A 95 11.11 -3.24 -3.42
CA TYR A 95 10.48 -2.20 -2.60
C TYR A 95 10.77 -2.45 -1.13
N ALA A 96 11.30 -1.44 -0.44
CA ALA A 96 11.60 -1.51 0.99
C ALA A 96 10.72 -0.53 1.78
N PRO A 97 10.22 -0.87 2.97
CA PRO A 97 9.48 0.03 3.84
C PRO A 97 10.25 1.31 4.15
N LEU A 98 9.56 2.46 4.10
CA LEU A 98 10.13 3.71 4.61
C LEU A 98 10.02 3.75 6.13
N THR A 99 11.07 4.17 6.82
CA THR A 99 11.03 4.42 8.26
C THR A 99 10.35 5.75 8.55
N SER A 100 9.46 5.78 9.54
CA SER A 100 8.82 7.02 9.99
C SER A 100 9.87 7.97 10.59
N ARG A 101 9.92 9.23 10.14
CA ARG A 101 10.87 10.24 10.68
C ARG A 101 10.53 10.67 12.10
N CYS A 102 9.27 10.48 12.48
CA CYS A 102 8.66 10.91 13.73
C CYS A 102 8.35 9.71 14.65
N ALA A 103 9.23 8.70 14.66
CA ALA A 103 9.05 7.54 15.53
C ALA A 103 9.02 7.99 17.01
N GLY A 104 7.87 7.82 17.67
CA GLY A 104 7.68 8.16 19.08
C GLY A 104 7.12 9.56 19.37
N THR A 105 6.82 10.39 18.37
CA THR A 105 6.14 11.69 18.58
C THR A 105 4.65 11.62 18.23
N ALA A 106 3.84 12.46 18.86
CA ALA A 106 2.44 12.62 18.50
C ALA A 106 2.34 13.27 17.10
N ASP A 107 1.40 12.79 16.29
CA ASP A 107 1.08 13.34 14.97
C ASP A 107 -0.33 13.93 15.04
N ASP A 108 -0.47 15.22 14.79
CA ASP A 108 -1.75 15.93 14.93
C ASP A 108 -2.80 15.47 13.89
N VAL A 109 -2.35 14.95 12.75
CA VAL A 109 -3.22 14.51 11.65
C VAL A 109 -3.51 13.01 11.76
N CYS A 110 -2.48 12.19 11.96
CA CYS A 110 -2.57 10.74 11.96
C CYS A 110 -2.91 10.15 13.34
N GLY A 111 -2.59 10.87 14.42
CA GLY A 111 -2.81 10.44 15.79
C GLY A 111 -2.35 9.01 16.06
N ARG A 112 -3.25 8.20 16.63
CA ARG A 112 -3.01 6.79 16.98
C ARG A 112 -2.97 5.83 15.78
N SER A 113 -3.29 6.32 14.59
CA SER A 113 -3.33 5.51 13.37
C SER A 113 -1.94 5.32 12.77
N ARG A 114 -0.92 6.06 13.23
CA ARG A 114 0.43 5.99 12.67
C ARG A 114 1.13 4.67 13.05
N LEU A 115 1.78 4.05 12.06
CA LEU A 115 2.66 2.91 12.28
C LEU A 115 4.02 3.43 12.77
N TYR A 116 4.21 3.60 14.07
CA TYR A 116 5.34 4.39 14.63
C TYR A 116 6.75 4.06 14.07
N GLN A 117 7.02 2.81 13.69
CA GLN A 117 8.30 2.40 13.11
C GLN A 117 8.39 2.69 11.60
N PHE A 118 7.34 2.41 10.84
CA PHE A 118 7.34 2.51 9.39
C PHE A 118 6.30 3.50 8.90
N LEU A 119 6.60 4.23 7.84
CA LEU A 119 5.69 5.22 7.30
C LEU A 119 4.41 4.55 6.76
N GLY A 120 3.29 4.74 7.45
CA GLY A 120 2.03 4.12 7.12
C GLY A 120 0.96 4.35 8.19
N LEU A 121 -0.25 3.84 7.90
CA LEU A 121 -1.44 3.99 8.73
C LEU A 121 -2.09 2.65 9.02
N GLN A 122 -2.75 2.54 10.16
CA GLN A 122 -3.68 1.48 10.50
C GLN A 122 -5.00 2.06 10.97
N THR A 123 -6.06 1.27 10.88
CA THR A 123 -7.38 1.72 11.34
C THR A 123 -7.38 1.87 12.87
N ASP A 124 -7.79 3.04 13.35
CA ASP A 124 -8.05 3.25 14.77
C ASP A 124 -9.53 3.04 15.11
N TYR A 125 -9.85 1.89 15.71
CA TYR A 125 -11.19 1.53 16.16
C TYR A 125 -11.60 2.13 17.51
N SER A 126 -10.80 3.06 18.06
CA SER A 126 -11.19 3.83 19.23
C SER A 126 -12.36 4.78 18.92
N ASP A 127 -13.03 5.27 19.97
CA ASP A 127 -14.09 6.27 19.84
C ASP A 127 -13.62 7.55 19.14
N ALA A 128 -12.35 7.91 19.29
CA ALA A 128 -11.77 9.08 18.63
C ALA A 128 -11.46 8.85 17.14
N GLY A 129 -11.05 7.62 16.77
CA GLY A 129 -10.68 7.27 15.40
C GLY A 129 -11.84 6.85 14.51
N HIS A 130 -12.97 6.45 15.10
CA HIS A 130 -14.19 5.97 14.42
C HIS A 130 -13.96 4.85 13.39
N GLY A 131 -12.78 4.22 13.42
CA GLY A 131 -12.34 3.23 12.45
C GLY A 131 -12.23 3.75 11.02
N LEU A 132 -11.78 5.00 10.82
CA LEU A 132 -11.65 5.61 9.49
C LEU A 132 -10.22 6.15 9.25
N ILE A 133 -9.64 5.82 8.09
CA ILE A 133 -8.42 6.45 7.57
C ILE A 133 -8.81 7.55 6.58
N THR A 134 -8.74 8.81 6.97
CA THR A 134 -9.25 9.95 6.18
C THR A 134 -8.32 10.33 5.00
N PRO A 135 -8.81 11.06 3.98
CA PRO A 135 -7.96 11.56 2.88
C PRO A 135 -6.78 12.41 3.37
N ALA A 136 -7.01 13.32 4.33
CA ALA A 136 -5.95 14.16 4.90
C ALA A 136 -4.83 13.34 5.56
N MET A 137 -5.16 12.24 6.24
CA MET A 137 -4.16 11.33 6.81
C MET A 137 -3.35 10.62 5.72
N ILE A 138 -4.03 10.17 4.65
CA ILE A 138 -3.36 9.54 3.50
C ILE A 138 -2.37 10.53 2.88
N GLU A 139 -2.83 11.73 2.55
CA GLU A 139 -1.99 12.78 1.95
C GLU A 139 -0.80 13.13 2.84
N ALA A 140 -0.99 13.30 4.15
CA ALA A 140 0.09 13.59 5.08
C ALA A 140 1.20 12.53 5.04
N VAL A 141 0.82 11.24 5.04
CA VAL A 141 1.77 10.13 4.97
C VAL A 141 2.48 10.05 3.62
N LEU A 142 1.79 10.34 2.51
CA LEU A 142 2.42 10.34 1.19
C LEU A 142 3.33 11.55 0.97
N GLN A 143 2.99 12.71 1.52
CA GLN A 143 3.88 13.87 1.50
C GLN A 143 5.14 13.63 2.33
N GLU A 144 5.02 12.99 3.50
CA GLU A 144 6.19 12.59 4.27
C GLU A 144 7.09 11.64 3.47
N ALA A 145 6.51 10.71 2.70
CA ALA A 145 7.26 9.78 1.87
C ALA A 145 8.11 10.49 0.81
N ARG A 146 7.60 11.57 0.22
CA ARG A 146 8.38 12.41 -0.72
C ARG A 146 9.50 13.18 -0.04
N GLY A 147 9.28 13.59 1.20
CA GLY A 147 10.30 14.25 2.00
C GLY A 147 11.42 13.31 2.44
N ALA A 148 11.20 11.98 2.42
CA ALA A 148 11.98 10.92 3.07
C ALA A 148 13.35 10.59 2.44
#